data_AF-A0A946VWA5-F1
#
_entry.id   AF-A0A946VWA5-F1
#
_cell.length_a   1.000
_cell.length_b   1.000
_cell.length_c   1.000
_cell.angle_alpha   90.00
_cell.angle_beta   90.00
_cell.angle_gamma   90.00
#
_symmetry.space_group_name_H-M   'P 1'
#
loop_
_entity.id
_entity.type
_entity.pdbx_description
1 polymer ?
#
loop_
_entity_poly.entity_id
_entity_poly.type
_entity_poly.pdbx_seq_one_letter_code
_entity_poly.pdbx_strand_id
1 'polypeptide(L)'
;MAWLVVLLIIAVPLLTRRFLKGADLREFDRPTGEVFDTTAQDADAMAETLTSLKEMFTPANNTPGLRNRLTALRDMMDKFSDGLVFDGSIESVDANGVPAEWVVASGADTSRRLLMIHGGAFA
;
A
#
# COMPACT_ATOMS: atom_id res chain seq x y z
N MET A 1 6.11 32.52 -23.31
CA MET A 1 5.63 31.11 -23.28
C MET A 1 6.66 30.17 -22.65
N ALA A 2 7.87 30.03 -23.19
CA ALA A 2 8.90 29.14 -22.61
C ALA A 2 9.30 29.49 -21.16
N TRP A 3 9.42 30.77 -20.84
CA TRP A 3 9.77 31.25 -19.49
C TRP A 3 8.70 30.95 -18.43
N LEU A 4 7.42 30.90 -18.82
CA LEU A 4 6.31 30.52 -17.93
C LEU A 4 6.41 29.04 -17.57
N VAL A 5 6.73 28.18 -18.55
CA VAL A 5 6.90 26.74 -18.33
C VAL A 5 8.09 26.49 -17.40
N VAL A 6 9.21 27.18 -17.60
CA VAL A 6 10.38 27.08 -16.71
C VAL A 6 10.05 27.53 -15.30
N LEU A 7 9.35 28.66 -15.14
CA LEU A 7 8.89 29.12 -13.83
C LEU A 7 7.98 28.10 -13.15
N LEU A 8 7.08 27.45 -13.89
CA LEU A 8 6.14 26.46 -13.36
C LEU A 8 6.89 25.17 -12.92
N ILE A 9 7.85 24.71 -13.72
CA ILE A 9 8.72 23.56 -13.39
C ILE A 9 9.55 23.82 -12.14
N ILE A 10 9.93 25.07 -11.84
CA ILE A 10 10.69 25.41 -10.64
C ILE A 10 9.76 25.66 -9.45
N ALA A 11 8.67 26.42 -9.66
CA ALA A 11 7.77 26.84 -8.60
C ALA A 11 7.02 25.65 -7.98
N VAL A 12 6.53 24.71 -8.79
CA VAL A 12 5.76 23.56 -8.30
C VAL A 12 6.58 22.71 -7.31
N PRO A 13 7.80 22.22 -7.61
CA PRO A 13 8.62 21.50 -6.65
C PRO A 13 8.96 22.30 -5.38
N LEU A 14 9.13 23.62 -5.50
CA LEU A 14 9.46 24.49 -4.38
C LEU A 14 8.27 24.65 -3.43
N LEU A 15 7.08 24.88 -4.00
CA LEU A 15 5.81 24.93 -3.26
C LEU A 15 5.50 23.58 -2.64
N THR A 16 5.63 22.47 -3.35
CA THR A 16 5.39 21.14 -2.78
C THR A 16 6.36 20.83 -1.64
N ARG A 17 7.66 21.13 -1.80
CA ARG A 17 8.63 20.98 -0.70
C ARG A 17 8.36 21.89 0.49
N ARG A 18 7.79 23.08 0.28
CA ARG A 18 7.55 24.05 1.36
C ARG A 18 6.25 23.80 2.12
N PHE A 19 5.22 23.30 1.45
CA PHE A 19 3.87 23.17 2.00
C PHE A 19 3.40 21.74 2.17
N LEU A 20 3.91 20.78 1.38
CA LEU A 20 3.51 19.38 1.44
C LEU A 20 4.60 18.45 2.01
N LYS A 21 5.77 18.98 2.37
CA LYS A 21 6.79 18.18 3.06
C LYS A 21 6.37 18.03 4.52
N GLY A 22 5.91 16.82 4.88
CA GLY A 22 5.63 16.43 6.25
C GLY A 22 6.88 16.44 7.13
N ALA A 23 6.71 16.14 8.41
CA ALA A 23 7.82 15.95 9.32
C ALA A 23 8.80 14.89 8.78
N ASP A 24 10.07 15.04 9.12
CA ASP A 24 11.08 14.02 8.82
C ASP A 24 10.87 12.83 9.75
N LEU A 25 10.29 11.75 9.24
CA LEU A 25 9.94 10.56 10.01
C LEU A 25 11.04 9.47 9.98
N ARG A 26 12.23 9.78 9.46
CA ARG A 26 13.35 8.83 9.34
C ARG A 26 13.83 8.25 10.67
N GLU A 27 13.47 8.86 11.80
CA GLU A 27 13.73 8.30 13.13
C GLU A 27 13.00 6.96 13.35
N PHE A 28 11.86 6.75 12.70
CA PHE A 28 11.08 5.52 12.76
C PHE A 28 11.54 4.46 11.76
N ASP A 29 12.46 4.79 10.85
CA ASP A 29 13.04 3.83 9.89
C ASP A 29 14.10 2.92 10.55
N ARG A 30 14.32 3.05 11.87
CA ARG A 30 15.29 2.26 12.64
C ARG A 30 14.61 1.38 13.68
N PRO A 31 15.16 0.19 13.95
CA PRO A 31 16.30 -0.41 13.27
C PRO A 31 15.95 -0.80 11.82
N THR A 32 16.93 -0.73 10.92
CA THR A 32 16.86 -1.43 9.63
C THR A 32 16.61 -2.90 9.96
N GLY A 33 15.42 -3.39 9.67
CA GLY A 33 14.99 -4.74 10.05
C GLY A 33 15.96 -5.83 9.57
N GLU A 34 15.82 -7.02 10.12
CA GLU A 34 16.60 -8.17 9.69
C GLU A 34 16.21 -8.59 8.26
N VAL A 35 17.21 -8.81 7.42
CA VAL A 35 17.00 -9.42 6.10
C VAL A 35 17.19 -10.92 6.29
N PHE A 36 16.15 -11.70 6.03
CA PHE A 36 16.23 -13.16 6.09
C PHE A 36 17.11 -13.68 4.95
N ASP A 37 17.93 -14.69 5.24
CA ASP A 37 18.74 -15.37 4.22
C ASP A 37 17.84 -15.96 3.13
N THR A 38 18.15 -15.66 1.87
CA THR A 38 17.40 -16.18 0.71
C THR A 38 18.01 -17.50 0.28
N THR A 39 17.20 -18.56 0.29
CA THR A 39 17.57 -19.87 -0.24
C THR A 39 17.30 -19.95 -1.75
N ALA A 40 17.83 -20.97 -2.43
CA ALA A 40 17.51 -21.21 -3.84
C ALA A 40 16.01 -21.45 -4.08
N GLN A 41 15.32 -22.08 -3.11
CA GLN A 41 13.88 -22.32 -3.16
C GLN A 41 13.09 -21.00 -3.09
N ASP A 42 13.56 -20.03 -2.31
CA ASP A 42 12.92 -18.71 -2.20
C ASP A 42 13.01 -17.93 -3.53
N ALA A 43 14.09 -18.11 -4.30
CA ALA A 43 14.26 -17.47 -5.60
C ALA A 43 13.24 -17.96 -6.63
N ASP A 44 12.98 -19.27 -6.65
CA ASP A 44 11.98 -19.87 -7.55
C ASP A 44 10.56 -19.41 -7.17
N ALA A 45 10.22 -19.45 -5.87
CA ALA A 45 8.94 -18.97 -5.37
C ALA A 45 8.72 -17.47 -5.62
N MET A 46 9.78 -16.66 -5.52
CA MET A 46 9.75 -15.23 -5.86
C MET A 46 9.46 -15.02 -7.35
N ALA A 47 10.11 -15.80 -8.22
CA ALA A 47 9.91 -15.69 -9.67
C ALA A 47 8.48 -16.07 -10.09
N GLU A 48 7.92 -17.12 -9.49
CA GLU A 48 6.53 -17.53 -9.69
C GLU A 48 5.57 -16.43 -9.21
N THR A 49 5.76 -15.95 -7.97
CA THR A 49 4.94 -14.88 -7.38
C THR A 49 4.97 -13.62 -8.24
N LEU A 50 6.14 -13.22 -8.74
CA LEU A 50 6.28 -12.06 -9.61
C LEU A 50 5.56 -12.24 -10.94
N THR A 51 5.52 -13.47 -11.47
CA THR A 51 4.80 -13.79 -12.71
C THR A 51 3.30 -13.68 -12.50
N SER A 52 2.76 -14.31 -11.45
CA SER A 52 1.34 -14.20 -11.08
C SER A 52 0.93 -12.75 -10.82
N LEU A 53 1.80 -11.98 -10.16
CA LEU A 53 1.53 -10.56 -9.88
C LEU A 53 1.44 -9.75 -11.18
N LYS A 54 2.36 -9.96 -12.13
CA LYS A 54 2.32 -9.28 -13.44
C LYS A 54 1.04 -9.60 -14.22
N GLU A 55 0.64 -10.87 -14.22
CA GLU A 55 -0.59 -11.31 -14.88
C GLU A 55 -1.82 -10.65 -14.24
N MET A 56 -1.87 -10.64 -12.91
CA MET A 56 -2.94 -10.00 -12.14
C MET A 56 -3.09 -8.51 -12.48
N PHE A 57 -2.00 -7.76 -12.58
CA PHE A 57 -2.04 -6.32 -12.89
C PHE A 57 -2.28 -5.99 -14.38
N THR A 58 -2.21 -6.96 -15.29
CA THR A 58 -2.30 -6.74 -16.74
C THR A 58 -3.61 -6.06 -17.18
N PRO A 59 -4.81 -6.49 -16.70
CA PRO A 59 -6.07 -5.85 -17.07
C PRO A 59 -6.14 -4.37 -16.68
N ALA A 60 -5.71 -4.04 -15.45
CA ALA A 60 -5.66 -2.66 -14.99
C ALA A 60 -4.64 -1.83 -15.79
N ASN A 61 -3.49 -2.42 -16.12
CA ASN A 61 -2.47 -1.75 -16.93
C ASN A 61 -2.94 -1.39 -18.34
N ASN A 62 -3.79 -2.23 -18.93
CA ASN A 62 -4.34 -2.06 -20.27
C ASN A 62 -5.62 -1.21 -20.30
N THR A 63 -6.14 -0.80 -19.15
CA THR A 63 -7.37 0.00 -19.06
C THR A 63 -7.10 1.45 -19.50
N PRO A 64 -7.77 1.97 -20.54
CA PRO A 64 -7.56 3.33 -21.00
C PRO A 64 -8.09 4.38 -20.02
N GLY A 65 -7.30 5.44 -19.82
CA GLY A 65 -7.67 6.58 -18.99
C GLY A 65 -7.36 6.37 -17.51
N LEU A 66 -6.86 7.43 -16.87
CA LEU A 66 -6.35 7.38 -15.49
C LEU A 66 -7.40 6.94 -14.47
N ARG A 67 -8.64 7.44 -14.60
CA ARG A 67 -9.75 7.13 -13.67
C ARG A 67 -10.18 5.67 -13.76
N ASN A 68 -10.40 5.17 -14.97
CA ASN A 68 -10.83 3.79 -15.19
C ASN A 68 -9.76 2.80 -14.72
N ARG A 69 -8.49 3.12 -14.99
CA ARG A 69 -7.35 2.35 -14.47
C ARG A 69 -7.32 2.34 -12.95
N LEU A 70 -7.56 3.47 -12.29
CA LEU A 70 -7.63 3.53 -10.83
C LEU A 70 -8.78 2.68 -10.27
N THR A 71 -9.98 2.75 -10.85
CA THR A 71 -11.10 1.89 -10.48
C THR A 71 -10.75 0.42 -10.65
N ALA A 72 -10.18 0.03 -11.79
CA ALA A 72 -9.76 -1.35 -12.03
C ALA A 72 -8.70 -1.85 -11.04
N LEU A 73 -7.77 -0.98 -10.61
CA LEU A 73 -6.78 -1.31 -9.58
C LEU A 73 -7.45 -1.53 -8.21
N ARG A 74 -8.41 -0.69 -7.83
CA ARG A 74 -9.15 -0.82 -6.56
C ARG A 74 -9.97 -2.11 -6.53
N ASP A 75 -10.77 -2.34 -7.56
CA ASP A 75 -11.60 -3.55 -7.67
C ASP A 75 -10.77 -4.84 -7.61
N MET A 76 -9.55 -4.80 -8.14
CA MET A 76 -8.63 -5.94 -8.10
C MET A 76 -7.99 -6.12 -6.72
N MET A 77 -7.64 -5.04 -6.02
CA MET A 77 -7.12 -5.12 -4.65
C MET A 77 -8.19 -5.60 -3.67
N ASP A 78 -9.45 -5.16 -3.83
CA ASP A 78 -10.57 -5.60 -2.99
C ASP A 78 -10.81 -7.12 -3.10
N LYS A 79 -10.56 -7.69 -4.28
CA LYS A 79 -10.71 -9.12 -4.56
C LYS A 79 -9.46 -9.95 -4.27
N PHE A 80 -8.36 -9.32 -3.83
CA PHE A 80 -7.08 -10.00 -3.66
C PHE A 80 -7.14 -11.12 -2.61
N SER A 81 -8.01 -10.98 -1.62
CA SER A 81 -8.25 -11.99 -0.57
C SER A 81 -9.43 -12.93 -0.87
N ASP A 82 -10.02 -12.88 -2.06
CA ASP A 82 -11.16 -13.74 -2.40
C ASP A 82 -10.79 -15.22 -2.26
N GLY A 83 -11.63 -15.97 -1.56
CA GLY A 83 -11.43 -17.40 -1.32
C GLY A 83 -10.45 -17.74 -0.20
N LEU A 84 -9.83 -16.75 0.45
CA LEU A 84 -9.06 -16.98 1.67
C LEU A 84 -10.00 -17.18 2.86
N VAL A 85 -9.71 -18.19 3.68
CA VAL A 85 -10.39 -18.43 4.95
C VAL A 85 -9.55 -17.86 6.07
N PHE A 86 -10.12 -16.93 6.83
CA PHE A 86 -9.47 -16.35 8.00
C PHE A 86 -9.95 -17.06 9.28
N ASP A 87 -9.00 -17.56 10.07
CA ASP A 87 -9.26 -18.16 11.38
C ASP A 87 -9.18 -17.09 12.48
N GLY A 88 -10.30 -16.41 12.72
CA GLY A 88 -10.39 -15.33 13.68
C GLY A 88 -11.71 -14.56 13.59
N SER A 89 -11.75 -13.36 14.17
CA SER A 89 -12.85 -12.42 14.06
C SER A 89 -12.44 -11.12 13.38
N ILE A 90 -13.38 -10.54 12.64
CA ILE A 90 -13.29 -9.20 12.06
C ILE A 90 -14.52 -8.44 12.53
N GLU A 91 -14.31 -7.38 13.31
CA GLU A 91 -15.38 -6.58 13.90
C GLU A 91 -15.24 -5.11 13.52
N SER A 92 -16.24 -4.58 12.82
CA SER A 92 -16.27 -3.17 12.45
C SER A 92 -16.44 -2.26 13.67
N VAL A 93 -15.69 -1.16 13.70
CA VAL A 93 -15.71 -0.18 14.79
C VAL A 93 -15.54 1.23 14.23
N ASP A 94 -16.14 2.21 14.91
CA ASP A 94 -15.84 3.62 14.66
C ASP A 94 -14.68 4.08 15.55
N ALA A 95 -13.53 4.34 14.95
CA ALA A 95 -12.34 4.84 15.62
C ALA A 95 -12.32 6.38 15.55
N ASN A 96 -13.19 7.02 16.33
CA ASN A 96 -13.30 8.49 16.40
C ASN A 96 -13.61 9.14 15.03
N GLY A 97 -14.62 8.63 14.34
CA GLY A 97 -15.05 9.09 13.02
C GLY A 97 -14.36 8.41 11.84
N VAL A 98 -13.46 7.46 12.09
CA VAL A 98 -12.77 6.68 11.06
C VAL A 98 -13.32 5.25 11.07
N PRO A 99 -13.95 4.78 9.98
CA PRO A 99 -14.32 3.37 9.83
C PRO A 99 -13.07 2.50 9.93
N ALA A 100 -13.08 1.58 10.89
CA ALA A 100 -11.98 0.67 11.16
C ALA A 100 -12.51 -0.72 11.52
N GLU A 101 -11.59 -1.67 11.68
CA GLU A 101 -11.92 -3.04 12.08
C GLU A 101 -10.95 -3.55 13.13
N TRP A 102 -11.46 -4.28 14.12
CA TRP A 102 -10.66 -5.19 14.92
C TRP A 102 -10.50 -6.49 14.14
N VAL A 103 -9.27 -6.81 13.76
CA VAL A 103 -8.91 -8.09 13.15
C VAL A 103 -8.15 -8.90 14.19
N VAL A 104 -8.78 -9.96 14.72
CA VAL A 104 -8.25 -10.76 15.84
C VAL A 104 -8.13 -12.21 15.41
N ALA A 105 -6.90 -12.68 15.20
CA ALA A 105 -6.64 -14.09 14.91
C ALA A 105 -6.95 -14.98 16.13
N SER A 106 -7.30 -16.24 15.88
CA SER A 106 -7.52 -17.23 16.93
C SER A 106 -6.29 -17.34 17.87
N GLY A 107 -6.53 -17.25 19.18
CA GLY A 107 -5.46 -17.31 20.19
C GLY A 107 -4.65 -16.02 20.39
N ALA A 108 -4.98 -14.93 19.69
CA ALA A 108 -4.31 -13.64 19.89
C ALA A 108 -4.58 -13.06 21.29
N ASP A 109 -3.55 -12.45 21.89
CA ASP A 109 -3.63 -11.75 23.17
C ASP A 109 -4.20 -10.33 22.99
N THR A 110 -5.47 -10.15 23.33
CA THR A 110 -6.21 -8.89 23.12
C THR A 110 -5.79 -7.74 24.04
N SER A 111 -4.92 -8.00 25.02
CA SER A 111 -4.28 -6.94 25.82
C SER A 111 -3.20 -6.19 25.04
N ARG A 112 -2.65 -6.79 23.97
CA ARG A 112 -1.70 -6.18 23.04
C ARG A 112 -2.40 -5.76 21.77
N ARG A 113 -2.11 -4.54 21.30
CA ARG A 113 -2.78 -3.93 20.14
C ARG A 113 -1.75 -3.34 19.19
N LEU A 114 -2.01 -3.50 17.90
CA LEU A 114 -1.26 -2.89 16.82
C LEU A 114 -2.20 -2.01 16.00
N LEU A 115 -1.85 -0.75 15.80
CA LEU A 115 -2.50 0.09 14.82
C LEU A 115 -1.88 -0.19 13.44
N MET A 116 -2.63 -0.89 12.59
CA MET A 116 -2.23 -1.16 11.20
C MET A 116 -2.80 -0.09 10.28
N ILE A 117 -1.94 0.56 9.50
CA ILE A 117 -2.33 1.47 8.43
C ILE A 117 -1.91 0.82 7.12
N HIS A 118 -2.87 0.46 6.27
CA HIS A 118 -2.59 -0.24 5.03
C HIS A 118 -1.88 0.68 4.01
N GLY A 119 -1.15 0.05 3.08
CA GLY A 119 -0.51 0.74 1.95
C GLY A 119 -1.50 1.18 0.86
N GLY A 120 -0.99 1.48 -0.34
CA GLY A 120 -1.81 1.90 -1.49
C GLY A 120 -1.59 3.34 -1.95
N ALA A 121 -0.54 4.00 -1.43
CA ALA A 121 -0.04 5.29 -1.92
C ALA A 121 -1.06 6.46 -1.97
N PHE A 122 -2.17 6.35 -1.21
CA PHE A 122 -3.19 7.40 -1.06
C PHE A 122 -3.89 7.83 -2.37
N ALA A 123 -3.90 6.99 -3.40
CA ALA A 123 -4.37 7.33 -4.76
C ALA A 123 -5.76 6.77 -5.11
#